data_AF-A0A673H8D6-F1
#
_entry.id   AF-A0A673H8D6-F1
#
_cell.length_a   1.000
_cell.length_b   1.000
_cell.length_c   1.000
_cell.angle_alpha   90.00
_cell.angle_beta   90.00
_cell.angle_gamma   90.00
#
_symmetry.space_group_name_H-M   'P 1'
#
loop_
_entity.id
_entity.type
_entity.pdbx_description
1 polymer ?
#
loop_
_entity_poly.entity_id
_entity_poly.type
_entity_poly.pdbx_seq_one_letter_code
_entity_poly.pdbx_strand_id
1 'polypeptide(L)'
;MYLFKQVMQNPERLSKERVAEDFIWVQWDSDTQRLFYLTAREKHTLKCVQFYPDRNFETVFELPLEMPSVSSVTSSVRFVNFGYDHYQDMKDEGLRLEVFTSQTGTMCVCYSHPVHWHKDATYTIAFVHRGCSKTFTVSLEKGSAPANLPTVHPIFIHLDYYIVVYLADHFLHLINCRQQDLLCYSLFLSGADGHIESLGLGREVVSVSGSRLLDVRAGTMYTMELNPDFLLELLSSGRPEAQRLAALHCMLVYLQPNPVIELKIINWISENVMSFDAFDQIQEFILATLYRISYQQCVSLDKLLPYSCVFEKKELPVALTAIPRVKCTPELLCQPIIKGKPKSLQGYWEELQLVLDRMRYFEAVPSPRFRTSLIKEDWDRFQAAMNSEKKKSPHCRRQIEENTKKVLSMVDTWRLDKRVVPLFQEEDQQQRVLVGLMVDKLREHLNRHLSRLGKKKIDLLVVNYAAKLLELVWHVLELMWQKLKLGPWVLCMYVHLSVFYFLFGRE
;
A
#
# COMPACT_ATOMS: atom_id res chain seq x y z
N MET A 1 -18.04 13.93 -21.60
CA MET A 1 -19.10 14.75 -22.22
C MET A 1 -18.70 16.22 -22.51
N TYR A 2 -17.85 16.87 -21.70
CA TYR A 2 -17.44 18.27 -21.94
C TYR A 2 -16.54 18.44 -23.18
N LEU A 3 -15.60 17.51 -23.43
CA LEU A 3 -14.75 17.51 -24.63
C LEU A 3 -15.58 17.39 -25.93
N PHE A 4 -16.53 16.44 -25.96
CA PHE A 4 -17.41 16.21 -27.12
C PHE A 4 -18.33 17.41 -27.40
N LYS A 5 -18.87 18.06 -26.35
CA LYS A 5 -19.69 19.27 -26.48
C LYS A 5 -18.87 20.48 -26.96
N GLN A 6 -17.61 20.59 -26.53
CA GLN A 6 -16.70 21.67 -26.96
C GLN A 6 -16.28 21.54 -28.42
N VAL A 7 -15.96 20.33 -28.87
CA VAL A 7 -15.59 20.07 -30.28
C VAL A 7 -16.76 20.36 -31.23
N MET A 8 -18.00 20.02 -30.82
CA MET A 8 -19.19 20.26 -31.62
C MET A 8 -19.64 21.73 -31.67
N GLN A 9 -19.35 22.54 -30.64
CA GLN A 9 -19.86 23.91 -30.54
C GLN A 9 -18.97 24.98 -31.19
N ASN A 10 -17.71 24.69 -31.49
CA ASN A 10 -16.80 25.64 -32.16
C ASN A 10 -15.84 24.93 -33.14
N PRO A 11 -16.34 24.25 -34.19
CA PRO A 11 -15.48 23.54 -35.16
C PRO A 11 -14.52 24.48 -35.91
N GLU A 12 -14.86 25.77 -36.04
CA GLU A 12 -14.06 26.75 -36.80
C GLU A 12 -12.96 27.46 -35.99
N ARG A 13 -12.92 27.28 -34.66
CA ARG A 13 -11.90 27.90 -33.76
C ARG A 13 -10.82 26.95 -33.28
N LEU A 14 -10.96 25.66 -33.56
CA LEU A 14 -9.82 24.76 -33.51
C LEU A 14 -8.95 25.11 -34.72
N SER A 15 -7.92 25.93 -34.52
CA SER A 15 -6.71 25.73 -35.33
C SER A 15 -6.46 24.23 -35.35
N LYS A 16 -6.04 23.65 -36.48
CA LYS A 16 -5.58 22.26 -36.52
C LYS A 16 -4.28 22.09 -35.70
N GLU A 17 -4.21 22.66 -34.51
CA GLU A 17 -3.23 22.38 -33.48
C GLU A 17 -3.45 20.93 -33.08
N ARG A 18 -2.63 20.06 -33.67
CA ARG A 18 -2.51 18.67 -33.24
C ARG A 18 -2.17 18.67 -31.75
N VAL A 19 -3.12 18.26 -30.91
CA VAL A 19 -2.91 18.11 -29.46
C VAL A 19 -1.82 17.07 -29.17
N ALA A 20 -1.64 16.08 -30.06
CA ALA A 20 -0.52 15.15 -30.05
C ALA A 20 -0.22 14.64 -31.47
N GLU A 21 1.05 14.32 -31.75
CA GLU A 21 1.49 13.64 -32.98
C GLU A 21 1.74 12.15 -32.70
N ASP A 22 1.37 11.28 -33.65
CA ASP A 22 1.74 9.84 -33.75
C ASP A 22 1.76 9.07 -32.41
N PHE A 23 0.61 8.98 -31.74
CA PHE A 23 0.41 8.18 -30.53
C PHE A 23 -0.19 6.81 -30.86
N ILE A 24 0.20 5.79 -30.10
CA ILE A 24 -0.27 4.39 -30.26
C ILE A 24 -1.33 4.00 -29.21
N TRP A 25 -1.46 4.78 -28.15
CA TRP A 25 -2.41 4.57 -27.06
C TRP A 25 -2.80 5.90 -26.41
N VAL A 26 -4.04 6.01 -25.93
CA VAL A 26 -4.54 7.18 -25.22
C VAL A 26 -5.58 6.81 -24.14
N GLN A 27 -5.54 7.49 -23.00
CA GLN A 27 -6.53 7.38 -21.92
C GLN A 27 -7.02 8.75 -21.47
N TRP A 28 -8.34 8.87 -21.31
CA TRP A 28 -8.98 10.05 -20.76
C TRP A 28 -9.41 9.82 -19.31
N ASP A 29 -8.98 10.71 -18.41
CA ASP A 29 -9.52 10.82 -17.05
C ASP A 29 -10.49 12.01 -17.01
N SER A 30 -11.79 11.69 -16.96
CA SER A 30 -12.84 12.71 -16.91
C SER A 30 -12.95 13.44 -15.58
N ASP A 31 -12.52 12.84 -14.49
CA ASP A 31 -12.67 13.41 -13.17
C ASP A 31 -11.60 14.49 -12.95
N THR A 32 -10.39 14.23 -13.44
CA THR A 32 -9.25 15.14 -13.27
C THR A 32 -8.90 15.93 -14.54
N GLN A 33 -9.63 15.71 -15.64
CA GLN A 33 -9.44 16.36 -16.94
C GLN A 33 -8.00 16.18 -17.48
N ARG A 34 -7.50 14.95 -17.40
CA ARG A 34 -6.15 14.57 -17.84
C ARG A 34 -6.20 13.64 -19.03
N LEU A 35 -5.35 13.90 -20.01
CA LEU A 35 -5.17 13.07 -21.18
C LEU A 35 -3.78 12.43 -21.15
N PHE A 36 -3.74 11.12 -20.93
CA PHE A 36 -2.51 10.34 -21.02
C PHE A 36 -2.39 9.75 -22.42
N TYR A 37 -1.20 9.80 -23.02
CA TYR A 37 -0.96 9.22 -24.34
C TYR A 37 0.46 8.65 -24.46
N LEU A 38 0.60 7.60 -25.27
CA LEU A 38 1.87 6.89 -25.49
C LEU A 38 2.37 7.12 -26.92
N THR A 39 3.59 7.61 -27.07
CA THR A 39 4.26 7.77 -28.37
C THR A 39 5.36 6.73 -28.55
N ALA A 40 5.56 6.22 -29.78
CA ALA A 40 6.52 5.16 -30.09
C ALA A 40 7.49 5.53 -31.24
N ARG A 41 8.02 6.76 -31.26
CA ARG A 41 8.96 7.22 -32.30
C ARG A 41 10.35 6.56 -32.16
N GLU A 42 11.05 6.85 -31.07
CA GLU A 42 12.37 6.27 -30.76
C GLU A 42 12.32 5.37 -29.53
N LYS A 43 11.58 5.81 -28.50
CA LYS A 43 11.29 5.07 -27.26
C LYS A 43 9.83 5.27 -26.90
N HIS A 44 9.24 4.24 -26.30
CA HIS A 44 7.90 4.33 -25.72
C HIS A 44 7.92 5.41 -24.62
N THR A 45 7.21 6.51 -24.83
CA THR A 45 7.16 7.63 -23.90
C THR A 45 5.72 7.94 -23.56
N LEU A 46 5.35 7.78 -22.29
CA LEU A 46 4.05 8.16 -21.76
C LEU A 46 4.08 9.66 -21.47
N LYS A 47 3.08 10.39 -21.95
CA LYS A 47 2.92 11.82 -21.73
C LYS A 47 1.56 12.13 -21.14
N CYS A 48 1.44 13.24 -20.40
CA CYS A 48 0.16 13.74 -19.93
C CYS A 48 -0.06 15.20 -20.33
N VAL A 49 -1.22 15.48 -20.88
CA VAL A 49 -1.76 16.84 -21.04
C VAL A 49 -2.77 17.10 -19.93
N GLN A 50 -2.61 18.20 -19.20
CA GLN A 50 -3.60 18.69 -18.24
C GLN A 50 -4.46 19.77 -18.91
N PHE A 51 -5.79 19.62 -18.82
CA PHE A 51 -6.74 20.63 -19.28
C PHE A 51 -7.20 21.47 -18.07
N TYR A 52 -7.28 22.78 -18.27
CA TYR A 52 -7.68 23.75 -17.24
C TYR A 52 -9.04 24.39 -17.58
N PRO A 53 -9.82 24.85 -16.57
CA PRO A 53 -11.13 25.45 -16.79
C PRO A 53 -11.12 26.72 -17.66
N ASP A 54 -9.98 27.44 -17.70
CA ASP A 54 -9.75 28.64 -18.48
C ASP A 54 -9.51 28.38 -19.98
N ARG A 55 -9.73 27.13 -20.42
CA ARG A 55 -9.55 26.65 -21.80
C ARG A 55 -8.09 26.57 -22.26
N ASN A 56 -7.14 26.66 -21.33
CA ASN A 56 -5.74 26.33 -21.60
C ASN A 56 -5.47 24.85 -21.37
N PHE A 57 -4.42 24.35 -22.02
CA PHE A 57 -3.86 23.03 -21.76
C PHE A 57 -2.33 23.09 -21.78
N GLU A 58 -1.69 22.20 -21.03
CA GLU A 58 -0.23 22.11 -20.98
C GLU A 58 0.19 20.65 -20.88
N THR A 59 1.27 20.28 -21.58
CA THR A 59 1.93 18.99 -21.37
C THR A 59 2.76 19.06 -20.09
N VAL A 60 2.33 18.34 -19.07
CA VAL A 60 2.85 18.47 -17.70
C VAL A 60 3.69 17.29 -17.24
N PHE A 61 3.69 16.18 -17.98
CA PHE A 61 4.37 14.97 -17.57
C PHE A 61 4.91 14.19 -18.77
N GLU A 62 6.12 13.65 -18.63
CA GLU A 62 6.70 12.69 -19.55
C GLU A 62 7.45 11.58 -18.77
N LEU A 63 7.28 10.34 -19.18
CA LEU A 63 7.95 9.17 -18.61
C LEU A 63 8.34 8.20 -19.73
N PRO A 64 9.64 7.97 -19.96
CA PRO A 64 10.10 6.88 -20.79
C PRO A 64 9.74 5.54 -20.15
N LEU A 65 9.16 4.64 -20.92
CA LEU A 65 8.81 3.28 -20.50
C LEU A 65 9.68 2.28 -21.25
N GLU A 66 10.33 1.38 -20.52
CA GLU A 66 11.03 0.25 -21.10
C GLU A 66 10.01 -0.85 -21.41
N MET A 67 9.57 -0.88 -22.66
CA MET A 67 8.66 -1.91 -23.16
C MET A 67 9.44 -2.82 -24.12
N PRO A 68 9.19 -4.15 -24.10
CA PRO A 68 9.74 -5.06 -25.09
C PRO A 68 9.42 -4.55 -26.49
N SER A 69 10.38 -4.60 -27.40
CA SER A 69 10.21 -4.20 -28.79
C SER A 69 9.16 -5.09 -29.45
N VAL A 70 7.89 -4.67 -29.45
CA VAL A 70 6.84 -5.38 -30.16
C VAL A 70 7.06 -5.10 -31.65
N SER A 71 7.56 -6.09 -32.37
CA SER A 71 7.52 -6.10 -33.83
C SER A 71 6.05 -6.24 -34.27
N SER A 72 5.67 -5.43 -35.26
CA SER A 72 4.34 -5.27 -35.84
C SER A 72 3.37 -4.38 -35.05
N VAL A 73 3.43 -3.11 -35.44
CA VAL A 73 2.35 -2.13 -35.44
C VAL A 73 1.03 -2.80 -35.82
N THR A 74 0.10 -2.96 -34.87
CA THR A 74 -1.31 -2.82 -35.24
C THR A 74 -1.49 -1.35 -35.60
N SER A 75 -2.00 -1.07 -36.79
CA SER A 75 -2.25 0.27 -37.33
C SER A 75 -3.36 1.04 -36.60
N SER A 76 -3.84 0.51 -35.47
CA SER A 76 -4.97 1.02 -34.69
C SER A 76 -4.49 1.59 -33.36
N VAL A 77 -4.78 2.88 -33.14
CA VAL A 77 -4.60 3.54 -31.84
C VAL A 77 -5.62 2.98 -30.85
N ARG A 78 -5.18 2.63 -29.63
CA ARG A 78 -6.08 2.17 -28.56
C ARG A 78 -6.61 3.35 -27.73
N PHE A 79 -7.93 3.45 -27.59
CA PHE A 79 -8.60 4.46 -26.77
C PHE A 79 -9.12 3.85 -25.46
N VAL A 80 -8.83 4.48 -24.33
CA VAL A 80 -9.32 4.08 -23.00
C VAL A 80 -10.15 5.22 -22.41
N ASN A 81 -11.36 4.91 -21.95
CA ASN A 81 -12.30 5.87 -21.34
C ASN A 81 -12.81 6.98 -22.28
N PHE A 82 -12.88 6.70 -23.59
CA PHE A 82 -13.49 7.59 -24.60
C PHE A 82 -14.94 7.23 -24.97
N GLY A 83 -15.49 6.14 -24.42
CA GLY A 83 -16.78 5.58 -24.81
C GLY A 83 -16.62 4.41 -25.78
N TYR A 84 -17.71 4.04 -26.46
CA TYR A 84 -17.72 2.95 -27.45
C TYR A 84 -16.89 3.33 -28.68
N ASP A 85 -15.92 2.50 -29.02
CA ASP A 85 -15.09 2.68 -30.21
C ASP A 85 -15.66 1.83 -31.36
N HIS A 86 -16.12 2.49 -32.42
CA HIS A 86 -16.66 1.83 -33.61
C HIS A 86 -15.62 0.97 -34.36
N TYR A 87 -14.33 1.06 -34.00
CA TYR A 87 -13.23 0.26 -34.55
C TYR A 87 -12.83 -0.95 -33.70
N GLN A 88 -13.54 -1.25 -32.59
CA GLN A 88 -13.27 -2.40 -31.70
C GLN A 88 -13.53 -3.79 -32.31
N ASP A 89 -14.02 -3.89 -33.55
CA ASP A 89 -14.15 -5.17 -34.27
C ASP A 89 -12.79 -5.78 -34.69
N MET A 90 -11.68 -5.09 -34.43
CA MET A 90 -10.33 -5.62 -34.62
C MET A 90 -9.92 -6.47 -33.41
N LYS A 91 -9.39 -7.68 -33.66
CA LYS A 91 -8.86 -8.57 -32.60
C LYS A 91 -7.95 -7.77 -31.65
N ASP A 92 -8.23 -7.82 -30.34
CA ASP A 92 -7.44 -7.17 -29.28
C ASP A 92 -6.09 -7.89 -29.10
N GLU A 93 -5.23 -7.80 -30.11
CA GLU A 93 -3.87 -8.34 -30.12
C GLU A 93 -2.83 -7.30 -29.64
N GLY A 94 -3.28 -6.09 -29.29
CA GLY A 94 -2.43 -4.98 -28.88
C GLY A 94 -2.08 -4.96 -27.39
N LEU A 95 -1.15 -4.07 -27.03
CA LEU A 95 -0.80 -3.75 -25.64
C LEU A 95 -2.05 -3.28 -24.87
N ARG A 96 -2.32 -3.86 -23.71
CA ARG A 96 -3.25 -3.28 -22.74
C ARG A 96 -2.46 -2.41 -21.80
N LEU A 97 -2.83 -1.14 -21.70
CA LEU A 97 -2.20 -0.16 -20.82
C LEU A 97 -3.27 0.65 -20.10
N GLU A 98 -3.08 0.86 -18.80
CA GLU A 98 -3.94 1.68 -17.95
C GLU A 98 -3.09 2.52 -16.98
N VAL A 99 -3.44 3.80 -16.84
CA VAL A 99 -2.79 4.73 -15.92
C VAL A 99 -3.74 5.00 -14.75
N PHE A 100 -3.26 4.79 -13.53
CA PHE A 100 -4.00 5.11 -12.32
C PHE A 100 -3.33 6.24 -11.56
N THR A 101 -4.14 7.19 -11.10
CA THR A 101 -3.71 8.30 -10.26
C THR A 101 -4.60 8.39 -9.03
N SER A 102 -4.03 8.81 -7.90
CA SER A 102 -4.80 9.08 -6.68
C SER A 102 -4.65 10.53 -6.23
N GLN A 103 -5.61 11.00 -5.43
CA GLN A 103 -5.53 12.31 -4.79
C GLN A 103 -4.33 12.45 -3.84
N THR A 104 -3.76 11.32 -3.38
CA THR A 104 -2.59 11.29 -2.48
C THR A 104 -1.25 11.41 -3.21
N GLY A 105 -1.25 11.73 -4.52
CA GLY A 105 -0.03 11.87 -5.31
C GLY A 105 0.61 10.54 -5.71
N THR A 106 -0.15 9.44 -5.66
CA THR A 106 0.33 8.15 -6.21
C THR A 106 -0.01 8.04 -7.69
N MET A 107 0.91 7.45 -8.44
CA MET A 107 0.75 7.15 -9.86
C MET A 107 1.29 5.76 -10.16
N CYS A 108 0.50 4.97 -10.89
CA CYS A 108 0.91 3.66 -11.40
C CYS A 108 0.57 3.56 -12.89
N VAL A 109 1.46 2.97 -13.67
CA VAL A 109 1.22 2.62 -15.08
C VAL A 109 1.26 1.11 -15.19
N CYS A 110 0.13 0.51 -15.56
CA CYS A 110 -0.02 -0.93 -15.69
C CYS A 110 -0.06 -1.28 -17.16
N TYR A 111 0.68 -2.31 -17.57
CA TYR A 111 0.57 -2.81 -18.93
C TYR A 111 0.78 -4.31 -19.03
N SER A 112 0.15 -4.93 -20.01
CA SER A 112 0.26 -6.34 -20.31
C SER A 112 0.13 -6.59 -21.81
N HIS A 113 0.72 -7.70 -22.25
CA HIS A 113 0.55 -8.20 -23.60
C HIS A 113 -0.53 -9.30 -23.61
N PRO A 114 -1.17 -9.57 -24.77
CA PRO A 114 -2.12 -10.67 -24.89
C PRO A 114 -1.48 -11.98 -24.45
N VAL A 115 -2.21 -12.76 -23.65
CA VAL A 115 -1.76 -14.08 -23.22
C VAL A 115 -2.24 -15.09 -24.25
N HIS A 116 -1.27 -15.74 -24.91
CA HIS A 116 -1.57 -16.91 -25.73
C HIS A 116 -1.73 -18.13 -24.82
N TRP A 117 -2.69 -18.99 -25.14
CA TRP A 117 -2.93 -20.23 -24.42
C TRP A 117 -1.63 -21.06 -24.31
N HIS A 118 -1.39 -21.67 -23.14
CA HIS A 118 -0.14 -22.38 -22.75
C HIS A 118 1.13 -21.54 -22.54
N LYS A 119 1.07 -20.21 -22.67
CA LYS A 119 2.17 -19.32 -22.23
C LYS A 119 1.89 -18.76 -20.84
N ASP A 120 2.95 -18.41 -20.13
CA ASP A 120 2.85 -17.68 -18.87
C ASP A 120 2.25 -16.29 -19.12
N ALA A 121 1.36 -15.84 -18.22
CA ALA A 121 0.81 -14.50 -18.28
C ALA A 121 1.85 -13.51 -17.75
N THR A 122 2.18 -12.47 -18.52
CA THR A 122 3.12 -11.43 -18.11
C THR A 122 2.46 -10.06 -18.08
N TYR A 123 2.63 -9.34 -16.99
CA TYR A 123 2.20 -7.96 -16.84
C TYR A 123 3.19 -7.16 -16.01
N THR A 124 3.24 -5.85 -16.22
CA THR A 124 4.16 -4.94 -15.55
C THR A 124 3.38 -3.80 -14.90
N ILE A 125 3.80 -3.43 -13.69
CA ILE A 125 3.32 -2.22 -13.00
C ILE A 125 4.52 -1.32 -12.73
N ALA A 126 4.52 -0.14 -13.35
CA ALA A 126 5.43 0.93 -13.02
C ALA A 126 4.85 1.77 -11.88
N PHE A 127 5.44 1.65 -10.69
CA PHE A 127 5.12 2.47 -9.52
C PHE A 127 5.88 3.80 -9.65
N VAL A 128 5.36 4.71 -10.46
CA VAL A 128 6.02 6.00 -10.77
C VAL A 128 6.38 6.76 -9.49
N HIS A 129 5.44 6.80 -8.54
CA HIS A 129 5.62 7.43 -7.23
C HIS A 129 6.66 6.75 -6.32
N ARG A 130 7.25 5.63 -6.76
CA ARG A 130 8.28 4.85 -6.05
C ARG A 130 9.56 4.69 -6.85
N GLY A 131 9.62 5.20 -8.09
CA GLY A 131 10.81 5.10 -8.93
C GLY A 131 11.17 3.68 -9.38
N CYS A 132 10.23 2.72 -9.32
CA CYS A 132 10.49 1.35 -9.74
C CYS A 132 9.33 0.74 -10.55
N SER A 133 9.65 -0.28 -11.36
CA SER A 133 8.69 -1.15 -12.01
C SER A 133 8.83 -2.57 -11.49
N LYS A 134 7.74 -3.34 -11.57
CA LYS A 134 7.76 -4.79 -11.33
C LYS A 134 7.06 -5.50 -12.46
N THR A 135 7.78 -6.41 -13.09
CA THR A 135 7.25 -7.33 -14.09
C THR A 135 6.94 -8.65 -13.42
N PHE A 136 5.69 -9.07 -13.51
CA PHE A 136 5.19 -10.32 -12.95
C PHE A 136 4.95 -11.32 -14.08
N THR A 137 5.47 -12.54 -13.92
CA THR A 137 5.22 -13.66 -14.82
C THR A 137 4.54 -14.77 -14.02
N VAL A 138 3.31 -15.10 -14.41
CA VAL A 138 2.45 -16.07 -13.72
C VAL A 138 2.35 -17.33 -14.56
N SER A 139 2.77 -18.47 -14.00
CA SER A 139 2.64 -19.76 -14.67
C SER A 139 1.20 -20.25 -14.68
N LEU A 140 0.61 -20.38 -15.86
CA LEU A 140 -0.76 -20.86 -16.07
C LEU A 140 -0.79 -22.40 -16.13
N GLU A 141 -1.88 -23.01 -15.65
CA GLU A 141 -2.02 -24.48 -15.73
C GLU A 141 -2.22 -24.89 -17.18
N LYS A 142 -1.44 -25.87 -17.65
CA LYS A 142 -1.56 -26.39 -19.00
C LYS A 142 -2.75 -27.36 -19.06
N GLY A 143 -3.95 -26.83 -19.23
CA GLY A 143 -5.15 -27.62 -19.49
C GLY A 143 -5.20 -28.16 -20.92
N SER A 144 -5.89 -29.28 -21.13
CA SER A 144 -6.09 -29.92 -22.45
C SER A 144 -7.18 -29.25 -23.29
N ALA A 145 -7.15 -27.92 -23.40
CA ALA A 145 -8.16 -27.15 -24.15
C ALA A 145 -7.76 -26.98 -25.63
N PRO A 146 -8.73 -26.88 -26.56
CA PRO A 146 -8.45 -26.79 -27.99
C PRO A 146 -7.71 -25.49 -28.37
N ALA A 147 -6.81 -25.59 -29.35
CA ALA A 147 -5.89 -24.55 -29.82
C ALA A 147 -6.53 -23.24 -30.36
N ASN A 148 -7.87 -23.13 -30.36
CA ASN A 148 -8.63 -22.05 -30.98
C ASN A 148 -9.33 -21.10 -29.98
N LEU A 149 -8.95 -21.12 -28.70
CA LEU A 149 -9.47 -20.15 -27.72
C LEU A 149 -8.90 -18.74 -27.99
N PRO A 150 -9.73 -17.68 -27.84
CA PRO A 150 -9.29 -16.30 -28.02
C PRO A 150 -8.16 -15.95 -27.05
N THR A 151 -7.27 -15.04 -27.46
CA THR A 151 -6.27 -14.42 -26.59
C THR A 151 -6.96 -13.70 -25.44
N VAL A 152 -6.52 -13.98 -24.21
CA VAL A 152 -7.09 -13.37 -23.01
C VAL A 152 -6.14 -12.31 -22.47
N HIS A 153 -6.68 -11.22 -21.94
CA HIS A 153 -5.92 -10.14 -21.33
C HIS A 153 -6.21 -10.02 -19.84
N PRO A 154 -5.18 -9.82 -18.99
CA PRO A 154 -5.40 -9.36 -17.65
C PRO A 154 -6.14 -8.02 -17.66
N ILE A 155 -7.11 -7.86 -16.76
CA ILE A 155 -7.78 -6.59 -16.49
C ILE A 155 -7.07 -5.94 -15.30
N PHE A 156 -6.84 -4.63 -15.39
CA PHE A 156 -6.33 -3.84 -14.28
C PHE A 156 -7.47 -3.08 -13.62
N ILE A 157 -7.52 -3.12 -12.29
CA ILE A 157 -8.59 -2.46 -11.54
C ILE A 157 -7.97 -1.73 -10.35
N HIS A 158 -8.34 -0.47 -10.20
CA HIS A 158 -7.81 0.38 -9.13
C HIS A 158 -8.69 0.28 -7.88
N LEU A 159 -8.08 -0.12 -6.76
CA LEU A 159 -8.69 -0.18 -5.43
C LEU A 159 -7.87 0.67 -4.46
N ASP A 160 -7.80 1.99 -4.71
CA ASP A 160 -7.05 3.00 -3.95
C ASP A 160 -5.59 2.64 -3.61
N TYR A 161 -5.38 1.77 -2.63
CA TYR A 161 -4.07 1.32 -2.15
C TYR A 161 -3.55 0.10 -2.92
N TYR A 162 -4.46 -0.55 -3.65
CA TYR A 162 -4.19 -1.78 -4.36
C TYR A 162 -4.54 -1.65 -5.83
N ILE A 163 -3.82 -2.40 -6.66
CA ILE A 163 -4.21 -2.69 -8.03
C ILE A 163 -4.53 -4.17 -8.12
N VAL A 164 -5.74 -4.49 -8.57
CA VAL A 164 -6.12 -5.85 -8.90
C VAL A 164 -5.74 -6.12 -10.34
N VAL A 165 -4.98 -7.20 -10.53
CA VAL A 165 -4.71 -7.80 -11.84
C VAL A 165 -5.51 -9.08 -11.90
N TYR A 166 -6.54 -9.09 -12.73
CA TYR A 166 -7.46 -10.22 -12.84
C TYR A 166 -7.39 -10.83 -14.23
N LEU A 167 -7.14 -12.14 -14.29
CA LEU A 167 -7.27 -12.93 -15.50
C LEU A 167 -8.35 -13.98 -15.26
N ALA A 168 -9.50 -13.81 -15.92
CA ALA A 168 -10.69 -14.64 -15.72
C ALA A 168 -10.36 -16.13 -15.77
N ASP A 169 -10.83 -16.88 -14.78
CA ASP A 169 -10.61 -18.33 -14.61
C ASP A 169 -9.15 -18.79 -14.42
N HIS A 170 -8.23 -17.85 -14.21
CA HIS A 170 -6.82 -18.17 -13.98
C HIS A 170 -6.32 -17.66 -12.62
N PHE A 171 -6.34 -16.35 -12.41
CA PHE A 171 -5.81 -15.76 -11.18
C PHE A 171 -6.38 -14.37 -10.88
N LEU A 172 -6.24 -14.00 -9.60
CA LEU A 172 -6.45 -12.64 -9.08
C LEU A 172 -5.20 -12.26 -8.28
N HIS A 173 -4.54 -11.18 -8.67
CA HIS A 173 -3.41 -10.62 -7.93
C HIS A 173 -3.74 -9.22 -7.43
N LEU A 174 -3.93 -9.09 -6.13
CA LEU A 174 -4.17 -7.84 -5.42
C LEU A 174 -2.82 -7.27 -4.94
N ILE A 175 -2.28 -6.31 -5.70
CA ILE A 175 -0.92 -5.78 -5.53
C ILE A 175 -0.94 -4.52 -4.67
N ASN A 176 -0.18 -4.53 -3.58
CA ASN A 176 -0.07 -3.38 -2.68
C ASN A 176 0.82 -2.29 -3.30
N CYS A 177 0.20 -1.20 -3.75
CA CYS A 177 0.91 -0.09 -4.39
C CYS A 177 1.67 0.79 -3.39
N ARG A 178 1.35 0.71 -2.11
CA ARG A 178 2.03 1.49 -1.06
C ARG A 178 3.24 0.77 -0.52
N GLN A 179 3.18 -0.54 -0.36
CA GLN A 179 4.24 -1.35 0.23
C GLN A 179 4.65 -2.46 -0.73
N GLN A 180 5.35 -2.05 -1.78
CA GLN A 180 5.90 -2.92 -2.79
C GLN A 180 7.29 -3.47 -2.44
N ASP A 181 7.84 -3.17 -1.26
CA ASP A 181 9.20 -3.60 -0.90
C ASP A 181 9.30 -5.15 -0.82
N LEU A 182 8.23 -5.83 -0.36
CA LEU A 182 8.15 -7.29 -0.25
C LEU A 182 6.91 -7.85 -0.98
N LEU A 183 7.04 -9.05 -1.55
CA LEU A 183 5.95 -9.71 -2.28
C LEU A 183 4.82 -10.20 -1.37
N CYS A 184 5.13 -10.60 -0.13
CA CYS A 184 4.14 -11.07 0.85
C CYS A 184 3.10 -10.03 1.29
N TYR A 185 3.21 -8.78 0.85
CA TYR A 185 2.18 -7.76 1.06
C TYR A 185 1.15 -7.69 -0.07
N SER A 186 1.38 -8.43 -1.16
CA SER A 186 0.43 -8.58 -2.27
C SER A 186 -0.24 -9.94 -2.18
N LEU A 187 -1.56 -9.96 -2.31
CA LEU A 187 -2.36 -11.17 -2.20
C LEU A 187 -2.54 -11.78 -3.59
N PHE A 188 -2.08 -13.02 -3.78
CA PHE A 188 -2.27 -13.77 -5.02
C PHE A 188 -3.20 -14.96 -4.78
N LEU A 189 -4.23 -15.06 -5.61
CA LEU A 189 -5.25 -16.10 -5.58
C LEU A 189 -5.34 -16.77 -6.95
N SER A 190 -5.59 -18.06 -6.98
CA SER A 190 -5.74 -18.86 -8.21
C SER A 190 -6.79 -19.95 -8.01
N GLY A 191 -7.29 -20.52 -9.10
CA GLY A 191 -8.39 -21.50 -9.03
C GLY A 191 -9.67 -20.87 -8.49
N ALA A 192 -10.41 -21.62 -7.66
CA ALA A 192 -11.71 -21.18 -7.12
C ALA A 192 -11.60 -19.90 -6.27
N ASP A 193 -10.54 -19.74 -5.47
CA ASP A 193 -10.33 -18.56 -4.62
C ASP A 193 -10.16 -17.26 -5.42
N GLY A 194 -9.67 -17.36 -6.66
CA GLY A 194 -9.43 -16.21 -7.53
C GLY A 194 -10.61 -15.88 -8.44
N HIS A 195 -11.67 -16.68 -8.45
CA HIS A 195 -12.79 -16.53 -9.37
C HIS A 195 -13.72 -15.38 -8.93
N ILE A 196 -14.13 -14.54 -9.87
CA ILE A 196 -15.12 -13.48 -9.66
C ILE A 196 -16.33 -13.82 -10.51
N GLU A 197 -17.40 -14.32 -9.90
CA GLU A 197 -18.60 -14.83 -10.60
C GLU A 197 -19.18 -13.80 -11.60
N SER A 198 -19.18 -12.52 -11.23
CA SER A 198 -19.71 -11.44 -12.07
C SER A 198 -18.82 -11.08 -13.27
N LEU A 199 -17.57 -11.56 -13.34
CA LEU A 199 -16.56 -11.19 -14.36
C LEU A 199 -16.06 -12.40 -15.17
N GLY A 200 -16.87 -13.46 -15.29
CA GLY A 200 -16.52 -14.67 -16.05
C GLY A 200 -16.18 -14.46 -17.53
N LEU A 201 -15.72 -15.53 -18.19
CA LEU A 201 -15.28 -15.57 -19.59
C LEU A 201 -16.21 -14.80 -20.56
N GLY A 202 -15.61 -13.91 -21.36
CA GLY A 202 -16.28 -13.22 -22.46
C GLY A 202 -16.92 -11.87 -22.11
N ARG A 203 -16.85 -11.43 -20.85
CA ARG A 203 -17.23 -10.07 -20.46
C ARG A 203 -16.14 -9.07 -20.80
N GLU A 204 -16.55 -7.96 -21.38
CA GLU A 204 -15.66 -6.86 -21.73
C GLU A 204 -15.87 -5.73 -20.74
N VAL A 205 -14.92 -5.61 -19.82
CA VAL A 205 -15.03 -4.71 -18.67
C VAL A 205 -13.92 -3.66 -18.71
N VAL A 206 -14.33 -2.41 -18.52
CA VAL A 206 -13.46 -1.24 -18.50
C VAL A 206 -13.50 -0.57 -17.12
N SER A 207 -12.34 -0.16 -16.64
CA SER A 207 -12.20 0.63 -15.41
C SER A 207 -12.60 2.08 -15.66
N VAL A 208 -13.65 2.57 -14.98
CA VAL A 208 -14.20 3.92 -15.22
C VAL A 208 -13.54 4.94 -14.31
N SER A 209 -13.68 4.74 -12.99
CA SER A 209 -13.10 5.58 -11.95
C SER A 209 -13.12 4.85 -10.62
N GLY A 210 -12.00 4.86 -9.91
CA GLY A 210 -11.83 4.12 -8.65
C GLY A 210 -12.12 2.63 -8.82
N SER A 211 -12.89 2.07 -7.90
CA SER A 211 -13.29 0.65 -7.87
C SER A 211 -14.46 0.30 -8.79
N ARG A 212 -14.89 1.22 -9.66
CA ARG A 212 -16.05 1.03 -10.54
C ARG A 212 -15.66 0.48 -11.90
N LEU A 213 -16.39 -0.55 -12.30
CA LEU A 213 -16.22 -1.29 -13.54
C LEU A 213 -17.48 -1.17 -14.39
N LEU A 214 -17.32 -0.96 -15.69
CA LEU A 214 -18.43 -0.99 -16.65
C LEU A 214 -18.28 -2.23 -17.53
N ASP A 215 -19.26 -3.12 -17.47
CA ASP A 215 -19.46 -4.14 -18.50
C ASP A 215 -20.10 -3.46 -19.72
N VAL A 216 -19.29 -3.30 -20.76
CA VAL A 216 -19.65 -2.53 -21.96
C VAL A 216 -20.78 -3.22 -22.72
N ARG A 217 -20.82 -4.56 -22.69
CA ARG A 217 -21.83 -5.35 -23.42
C ARG A 217 -23.14 -5.41 -22.68
N ALA A 218 -23.09 -5.62 -21.36
CA ALA A 218 -24.28 -5.68 -20.52
C ALA A 218 -24.81 -4.30 -20.12
N GLY A 219 -24.04 -3.23 -20.33
CA GLY A 219 -24.38 -1.88 -19.85
C GLY A 219 -24.49 -1.80 -18.33
N THR A 220 -23.86 -2.72 -17.61
CA THR A 220 -23.99 -2.87 -16.16
C THR A 220 -22.74 -2.34 -15.46
N MET A 221 -22.93 -1.52 -14.44
CA MET A 221 -21.84 -1.05 -13.59
C MET A 221 -21.69 -1.92 -12.36
N TYR A 222 -20.46 -2.30 -12.05
CA TYR A 222 -20.08 -3.02 -10.85
C TYR A 222 -19.21 -2.12 -9.97
N THR A 223 -19.32 -2.30 -8.66
CA THR A 223 -18.38 -1.72 -7.69
C THR A 223 -17.65 -2.87 -7.02
N MET A 224 -16.32 -2.84 -7.09
CA MET A 224 -15.50 -3.90 -6.52
C MET A 224 -15.12 -3.57 -5.08
N GLU A 225 -15.32 -4.54 -4.19
CA GLU A 225 -15.01 -4.44 -2.76
C GLU A 225 -14.34 -5.74 -2.29
N LEU A 226 -13.52 -5.63 -1.24
CA LEU A 226 -12.93 -6.80 -0.61
C LEU A 226 -13.91 -7.40 0.40
N ASN A 227 -14.21 -8.69 0.26
CA ASN A 227 -15.08 -9.41 1.20
C ASN A 227 -14.32 -9.71 2.51
N PRO A 228 -14.71 -9.12 3.66
CA PRO A 228 -14.01 -9.34 4.92
C PRO A 228 -14.07 -10.78 5.43
N ASP A 229 -15.18 -11.49 5.20
CA ASP A 229 -15.33 -12.88 5.66
C ASP A 229 -14.45 -13.83 4.85
N PHE A 230 -14.30 -13.58 3.55
CA PHE A 230 -13.33 -14.32 2.72
C PHE A 230 -11.89 -14.04 3.16
N LEU A 231 -11.53 -12.78 3.44
CA LEU A 231 -10.20 -12.45 3.96
C LEU A 231 -9.90 -13.12 5.30
N LEU A 232 -10.90 -13.31 6.15
CA LEU A 232 -10.75 -14.07 7.40
C LEU A 232 -10.54 -15.57 7.15
N GLU A 233 -11.24 -16.15 6.17
CA GLU A 233 -11.02 -17.54 5.76
C GLU A 233 -9.57 -17.77 5.30
N LEU A 234 -8.98 -16.78 4.63
CA LEU A 234 -7.58 -16.83 4.20
C LEU A 234 -6.57 -16.86 5.36
N LEU A 235 -6.98 -16.56 6.61
CA LEU A 235 -6.13 -16.68 7.79
C LEU A 235 -6.04 -18.11 8.35
N SER A 236 -6.79 -19.05 7.78
CA SER A 236 -6.82 -20.46 8.23
C SER A 236 -5.47 -21.18 8.13
N SER A 237 -5.29 -22.20 8.98
CA SER A 237 -4.03 -22.95 9.16
C SER A 237 -3.54 -23.71 7.92
N GLY A 238 -4.36 -23.86 6.88
CA GLY A 238 -3.97 -24.50 5.62
C GLY A 238 -3.39 -23.57 4.56
N ARG A 239 -3.44 -22.24 4.75
CA ARG A 239 -3.03 -21.26 3.72
C ARG A 239 -1.53 -20.89 3.84
N PRO A 240 -0.81 -20.53 2.77
CA PRO A 240 0.57 -20.05 2.86
C PRO A 240 0.72 -18.81 3.77
N GLU A 241 1.82 -18.70 4.52
CA GLU A 241 2.04 -17.58 5.46
C GLU A 241 2.06 -16.21 4.77
N ALA A 242 2.64 -16.09 3.57
CA ALA A 242 2.57 -14.85 2.78
C ALA A 242 1.13 -14.45 2.45
N GLN A 243 0.25 -15.41 2.16
CA GLN A 243 -1.14 -15.16 1.85
C GLN A 243 -1.89 -14.66 3.08
N ARG A 244 -1.62 -15.25 4.25
CA ARG A 244 -2.19 -14.81 5.54
C ARG A 244 -1.76 -13.39 5.89
N LEU A 245 -0.46 -13.09 5.73
CA LEU A 245 0.08 -11.76 5.98
C LEU A 245 -0.56 -10.71 5.06
N ALA A 246 -0.65 -11.01 3.75
CA ALA A 246 -1.31 -10.12 2.80
C ALA A 246 -2.79 -9.89 3.15
N ALA A 247 -3.54 -10.95 3.49
CA ALA A 247 -4.94 -10.86 3.89
C ALA A 247 -5.12 -10.05 5.19
N LEU A 248 -4.24 -10.25 6.17
CA LEU A 248 -4.24 -9.48 7.42
C LEU A 248 -4.01 -7.99 7.15
N HIS A 249 -3.07 -7.63 6.29
CA HIS A 249 -2.87 -6.23 5.89
C HIS A 249 -4.05 -5.65 5.11
N CYS A 250 -4.71 -6.44 4.26
CA CYS A 250 -5.94 -5.98 3.61
C CYS A 250 -7.01 -5.59 4.65
N MET A 251 -7.19 -6.42 5.69
CA MET A 251 -8.15 -6.15 6.75
C MET A 251 -7.76 -5.00 7.68
N LEU A 252 -6.49 -4.88 8.04
CA LEU A 252 -6.03 -3.89 9.04
C LEU A 252 -5.69 -2.53 8.43
N VAL A 253 -5.18 -2.49 7.20
CA VAL A 253 -4.65 -1.27 6.59
C VAL A 253 -5.63 -0.68 5.57
N TYR A 254 -6.27 -1.53 4.76
CA TYR A 254 -7.14 -1.08 3.69
C TYR A 254 -8.61 -0.99 4.10
N LEU A 255 -9.16 -2.02 4.74
CA LEU A 255 -10.52 -1.92 5.26
C LEU A 255 -10.61 -0.84 6.34
N GLN A 256 -11.73 -0.12 6.34
CA GLN A 256 -12.01 0.91 7.32
C GLN A 256 -12.01 0.33 8.75
N PRO A 257 -11.71 1.15 9.79
CA PRO A 257 -11.79 0.71 11.17
C PRO A 257 -13.13 0.06 11.47
N ASN A 258 -13.09 -1.21 11.88
CA ASN A 258 -14.28 -1.99 12.19
C ASN A 258 -14.01 -2.84 13.44
N PRO A 259 -14.60 -2.47 14.60
CA PRO A 259 -14.41 -3.20 15.85
C PRO A 259 -14.76 -4.69 15.77
N VAL A 260 -15.70 -5.06 14.88
CA VAL A 260 -16.08 -6.47 14.67
C VAL A 260 -14.96 -7.24 13.98
N ILE A 261 -14.33 -6.65 12.97
CA ILE A 261 -13.19 -7.27 12.27
C ILE A 261 -12.00 -7.37 13.22
N GLU A 262 -11.71 -6.30 13.98
CA GLU A 262 -10.63 -6.30 14.98
C GLU A 262 -10.84 -7.39 16.03
N LEU A 263 -12.06 -7.56 16.55
CA LEU A 263 -12.40 -8.65 17.47
C LEU A 263 -12.24 -10.03 16.83
N LYS A 264 -12.67 -10.23 15.58
CA LYS A 264 -12.47 -11.49 14.85
C LYS A 264 -10.98 -11.80 14.66
N ILE A 265 -10.15 -10.81 14.34
CA ILE A 265 -8.70 -10.95 14.21
C ILE A 265 -8.07 -11.31 15.57
N ILE A 266 -8.43 -10.61 16.65
CA ILE A 266 -7.90 -10.91 17.98
C ILE A 266 -8.32 -12.30 18.45
N ASN A 267 -9.55 -12.73 18.14
CA ASN A 267 -9.99 -14.10 18.34
C ASN A 267 -9.12 -15.10 17.58
N TRP A 268 -8.85 -14.84 16.30
CA TRP A 268 -7.94 -15.68 15.52
C TRP A 268 -6.53 -15.73 16.12
N ILE A 269 -5.96 -14.59 16.53
CA ILE A 269 -4.64 -14.52 17.18
C ILE A 269 -4.63 -15.41 18.43
N SER A 270 -5.64 -15.28 19.30
CA SER A 270 -5.72 -16.04 20.55
C SER A 270 -5.86 -17.56 20.38
N GLU A 271 -6.37 -18.01 19.22
CA GLU A 271 -6.48 -19.43 18.88
C GLU A 271 -5.20 -19.99 18.23
N ASN A 272 -4.33 -19.11 17.74
CA ASN A 272 -3.15 -19.45 16.94
C ASN A 272 -1.83 -18.95 17.56
N VAL A 273 -1.81 -18.59 18.85
CA VAL A 273 -0.70 -17.93 19.59
C VAL A 273 0.68 -18.62 19.47
N MET A 274 0.75 -19.84 18.94
CA MET A 274 1.95 -20.68 18.92
C MET A 274 2.43 -21.12 17.53
N SER A 275 1.89 -20.60 16.42
CA SER A 275 1.97 -21.34 15.13
C SER A 275 2.72 -20.73 13.94
N PHE A 276 3.46 -19.61 14.06
CA PHE A 276 4.17 -19.05 12.90
C PHE A 276 5.65 -18.79 13.11
N ASP A 277 6.47 -19.37 12.23
CA ASP A 277 7.90 -19.11 12.15
C ASP A 277 8.18 -17.80 11.41
N ALA A 278 7.29 -17.35 10.50
CA ALA A 278 7.62 -16.25 9.61
C ALA A 278 7.29 -14.83 10.13
N PHE A 279 6.30 -14.63 11.00
CA PHE A 279 6.00 -13.33 11.62
C PHE A 279 5.21 -13.47 12.95
N ASP A 280 5.28 -12.46 13.83
CA ASP A 280 4.50 -12.42 15.08
C ASP A 280 3.14 -11.75 14.81
N GLN A 281 2.04 -12.48 15.05
CA GLN A 281 0.70 -12.00 14.70
C GLN A 281 0.25 -10.78 15.53
N ILE A 282 0.67 -10.70 16.80
CA ILE A 282 0.27 -9.60 17.67
C ILE A 282 1.05 -8.35 17.29
N GLN A 283 2.36 -8.47 17.08
CA GLN A 283 3.19 -7.38 16.63
C GLN A 283 2.72 -6.88 15.26
N GLU A 284 2.36 -7.78 14.34
CA GLU A 284 1.82 -7.42 13.04
C GLU A 284 0.46 -6.69 13.15
N PHE A 285 -0.44 -7.17 14.01
CA PHE A 285 -1.71 -6.47 14.30
C PHE A 285 -1.48 -5.04 14.77
N ILE A 286 -0.57 -4.85 15.73
CA ILE A 286 -0.24 -3.56 16.30
C ILE A 286 0.39 -2.65 15.24
N LEU A 287 1.41 -3.13 14.51
CA LEU A 287 2.15 -2.34 13.53
C LEU A 287 1.28 -1.94 12.33
N ALA A 288 0.51 -2.86 11.77
CA ALA A 288 -0.39 -2.55 10.66
C ALA A 288 -1.45 -1.51 11.07
N THR A 289 -2.00 -1.63 12.29
CA THR A 289 -2.98 -0.67 12.82
C THR A 289 -2.35 0.71 13.08
N LEU A 290 -1.17 0.75 13.71
CA LEU A 290 -0.42 1.98 13.93
C LEU A 290 -0.04 2.67 12.62
N TYR A 291 0.39 1.89 11.63
CA TYR A 291 0.73 2.38 10.32
C TYR A 291 -0.47 3.06 9.66
N ARG A 292 -1.65 2.40 9.67
CA ARG A 292 -2.88 2.98 9.13
C ARG A 292 -3.21 4.33 9.78
N ILE A 293 -3.22 4.38 11.11
CA ILE A 293 -3.55 5.58 11.88
C ILE A 293 -2.54 6.70 11.58
N SER A 294 -1.25 6.38 11.59
CA SER A 294 -0.17 7.35 11.37
C SER A 294 -0.20 7.90 9.95
N TYR A 295 -0.47 7.05 8.96
CA TYR A 295 -0.55 7.44 7.57
C TYR A 295 -1.68 8.46 7.32
N GLN A 296 -2.84 8.29 7.96
CA GLN A 296 -3.94 9.26 7.90
C GLN A 296 -3.54 10.64 8.46
N GLN A 297 -2.58 10.70 9.39
CA GLN A 297 -2.08 11.96 9.95
C GLN A 297 -1.01 12.62 9.07
N CYS A 298 -0.15 11.82 8.43
CA CYS A 298 0.92 12.34 7.58
C CYS A 298 1.43 11.27 6.59
N VAL A 299 1.19 11.48 5.30
CA VAL A 299 1.63 10.58 4.21
C VAL A 299 3.14 10.33 4.21
N SER A 300 3.94 11.32 4.64
CA SER A 300 5.41 11.21 4.72
C SER A 300 5.94 10.16 5.70
N LEU A 301 5.07 9.57 6.52
CA LEU A 301 5.47 8.57 7.52
C LEU A 301 5.56 7.15 6.94
N ASP A 302 5.08 6.93 5.73
CA ASP A 302 4.98 5.61 5.07
C ASP A 302 6.31 4.85 4.93
N LYS A 303 7.42 5.58 4.75
CA LYS A 303 8.79 5.07 4.65
C LYS A 303 9.61 5.24 5.93
N LEU A 304 9.07 5.92 6.93
CA LEU A 304 9.77 6.21 8.19
C LEU A 304 9.30 5.36 9.35
N LEU A 305 8.04 4.96 9.36
CA LEU A 305 7.49 4.08 10.39
C LEU A 305 7.59 2.61 9.94
N PRO A 306 7.68 1.68 10.91
CA PRO A 306 7.56 0.26 10.63
C PRO A 306 6.17 -0.03 10.06
N TYR A 307 6.14 -0.75 8.95
CA TYR A 307 4.89 -1.22 8.33
C TYR A 307 4.47 -2.60 8.84
N SER A 308 5.45 -3.43 9.18
CA SER A 308 5.29 -4.84 9.53
C SER A 308 6.50 -5.31 10.34
N CYS A 309 6.32 -6.32 11.20
CA CYS A 309 7.40 -6.86 12.03
C CYS A 309 8.45 -7.61 11.20
N VAL A 310 8.11 -7.97 9.96
CA VAL A 310 8.99 -8.63 9.00
C VAL A 310 10.24 -7.79 8.69
N PHE A 311 10.15 -6.46 8.77
CA PHE A 311 11.30 -5.56 8.54
C PHE A 311 12.37 -5.61 9.64
N GLU A 312 12.07 -6.19 10.80
CA GLU A 312 13.04 -6.33 11.89
C GLU A 312 13.87 -7.61 11.78
N LYS A 313 13.45 -8.55 10.92
CA LYS A 313 14.18 -9.80 10.71
C LYS A 313 15.46 -9.54 9.92
N LYS A 314 16.56 -10.14 10.39
CA LYS A 314 17.86 -10.12 9.69
C LYS A 314 17.79 -10.87 8.36
N GLU A 315 17.09 -11.98 8.35
CA GLU A 315 16.85 -12.81 7.17
C GLU A 315 15.35 -13.03 6.99
N LEU A 316 14.87 -12.85 5.75
CA LEU A 316 13.47 -13.03 5.42
C LEU A 316 13.17 -14.53 5.22
N PRO A 317 12.18 -15.09 5.93
CA PRO A 317 11.75 -16.46 5.71
C PRO A 317 11.35 -16.69 4.25
N VAL A 318 11.76 -17.82 3.68
CA VAL A 318 11.42 -18.19 2.29
C VAL A 318 9.91 -18.17 2.04
N ALA A 319 9.13 -18.53 3.06
CA ALA A 319 7.67 -18.48 3.05
C ALA A 319 7.08 -17.08 2.78
N LEU A 320 7.85 -16.00 2.93
CA LEU A 320 7.45 -14.61 2.71
C LEU A 320 8.12 -13.96 1.48
N THR A 321 9.15 -14.57 0.92
CA THR A 321 9.91 -13.98 -0.21
C THR A 321 9.41 -14.41 -1.57
N ALA A 322 8.67 -15.51 -1.65
CA ALA A 322 8.14 -16.04 -2.90
C ALA A 322 6.63 -16.27 -2.84
N ILE A 323 5.95 -15.97 -3.95
CA ILE A 323 4.57 -16.38 -4.19
C ILE A 323 4.63 -17.58 -5.15
N PRO A 324 4.04 -18.74 -4.81
CA PRO A 324 4.02 -19.88 -5.71
C PRO A 324 3.50 -19.50 -7.10
N ARG A 325 4.18 -19.98 -8.15
CA ARG A 325 3.84 -19.75 -9.59
C ARG A 325 3.99 -18.31 -10.09
N VAL A 326 4.42 -17.37 -9.25
CA VAL A 326 4.63 -15.98 -9.63
C VAL A 326 6.12 -15.65 -9.56
N LYS A 327 6.70 -15.27 -10.69
CA LYS A 327 8.03 -14.67 -10.75
C LYS A 327 7.86 -13.16 -10.81
N CYS A 328 8.65 -12.42 -10.03
CA CYS A 328 8.66 -10.96 -10.02
C CYS A 328 10.07 -10.46 -10.30
N THR A 329 10.22 -9.65 -11.33
CA THR A 329 11.46 -8.98 -11.69
C THR A 329 11.30 -7.47 -11.43
N PRO A 330 11.92 -6.94 -10.36
CA PRO A 330 11.92 -5.50 -10.10
C PRO A 330 12.98 -4.80 -10.97
N GLU A 331 12.65 -3.62 -11.48
CA GLU A 331 13.53 -2.78 -12.28
C GLU A 331 13.45 -1.32 -11.80
N LEU A 332 14.54 -0.56 -11.96
CA LEU A 332 14.53 0.86 -11.69
C LEU A 332 13.83 1.60 -12.83
N LEU A 333 12.91 2.48 -12.49
CA LEU A 333 12.17 3.25 -13.48
C LEU A 333 13.00 4.46 -13.92
N CYS A 334 12.90 4.83 -15.19
CA CYS A 334 13.39 6.13 -15.66
C CYS A 334 12.76 7.27 -14.85
N GLN A 335 13.54 8.33 -14.60
CA GLN A 335 13.01 9.47 -13.85
C GLN A 335 11.90 10.17 -14.65
N PRO A 336 10.70 10.36 -14.07
CA PRO A 336 9.65 11.14 -14.71
C PRO A 336 10.05 12.61 -14.79
N ILE A 337 9.65 13.26 -15.87
CA ILE A 337 9.85 14.69 -16.10
C ILE A 337 8.51 15.38 -15.90
N ILE A 338 8.42 16.18 -14.83
CA ILE A 338 7.27 17.06 -14.60
C ILE A 338 7.60 18.42 -15.24
N LYS A 339 6.78 18.81 -16.22
CA LYS A 339 6.88 20.06 -16.99
C LYS A 339 5.79 21.02 -16.55
N GLY A 340 6.06 22.31 -16.66
CA GLY A 340 5.03 23.34 -16.50
C GLY A 340 5.51 24.54 -15.69
N LYS A 341 4.67 25.58 -15.69
CA LYS A 341 4.89 26.78 -14.86
C LYS A 341 4.52 26.46 -13.41
N PRO A 342 5.13 27.13 -12.41
CA PRO A 342 4.81 26.89 -11.00
C PRO A 342 3.31 27.00 -10.65
N LYS A 343 2.57 27.87 -11.35
CA LYS A 343 1.12 28.02 -11.17
C LYS A 343 0.31 26.85 -11.75
N SER A 344 0.80 26.18 -12.80
CA SER A 344 0.10 25.08 -13.47
C SER A 344 0.35 23.72 -12.79
N LEU A 345 1.39 23.62 -11.96
CA LEU A 345 1.72 22.43 -11.18
C LEU A 345 0.90 22.25 -9.89
N GLN A 346 0.01 23.17 -9.55
CA GLN A 346 -0.75 23.09 -8.29
C GLN A 346 -1.61 21.81 -8.19
N GLY A 347 -1.81 21.36 -6.95
CA GLY A 347 -2.65 20.20 -6.65
C GLY A 347 -1.90 18.89 -6.86
N TYR A 348 -2.43 18.01 -7.71
CA TYR A 348 -1.90 16.66 -7.88
C TYR A 348 -0.44 16.61 -8.37
N TRP A 349 -0.06 17.48 -9.32
CA TRP A 349 1.29 17.45 -9.89
C TRP A 349 2.35 17.92 -8.88
N GLU A 350 2.02 18.91 -8.06
CA GLU A 350 2.82 19.35 -6.91
C GLU A 350 2.98 18.23 -5.89
N GLU A 351 1.90 17.52 -5.54
CA GLU A 351 1.99 16.39 -4.62
C GLU A 351 2.84 15.24 -5.19
N LEU A 352 2.65 14.88 -6.47
CA LEU A 352 3.47 13.86 -7.12
C LEU A 352 4.95 14.27 -7.16
N GLN A 353 5.26 15.53 -7.49
CA GLN A 353 6.62 16.06 -7.46
C GLN A 353 7.22 15.97 -6.05
N LEU A 354 6.46 16.34 -5.01
CA LEU A 354 6.88 16.23 -3.62
C LEU A 354 7.13 14.77 -3.19
N VAL A 355 6.33 13.82 -3.68
CA VAL A 355 6.53 12.39 -3.43
C VAL A 355 7.81 11.90 -4.11
N LEU A 356 8.04 12.27 -5.37
CA LEU A 356 9.25 11.91 -6.12
C LEU A 356 10.52 12.47 -5.48
N ASP A 357 10.51 13.72 -5.03
CA ASP A 357 11.66 14.34 -4.37
C ASP A 357 11.95 13.70 -3.01
N ARG A 358 10.92 13.27 -2.28
CA ARG A 358 11.08 12.49 -1.04
C ARG A 358 11.65 11.11 -1.31
N MET A 359 11.19 10.44 -2.37
CA MET A 359 11.73 9.13 -2.75
C MET A 359 13.23 9.22 -3.06
N ARG A 360 13.67 10.23 -3.82
CA ARG A 360 15.10 10.48 -4.09
C ARG A 360 15.90 10.66 -2.80
N TYR A 361 15.36 11.37 -1.80
CA TYR A 361 15.99 11.48 -0.49
C TYR A 361 16.12 10.13 0.22
N PHE A 362 15.05 9.33 0.23
CA PHE A 362 15.04 8.02 0.90
C PHE A 362 15.88 6.96 0.20
N GLU A 363 16.07 7.04 -1.11
CA GLU A 363 17.01 6.19 -1.85
C GLU A 363 18.47 6.46 -1.45
N ALA A 364 18.79 7.71 -1.12
CA ALA A 364 20.14 8.08 -0.67
C ALA A 364 20.41 7.74 0.81
N VAL A 365 19.36 7.53 1.62
CA VAL A 365 19.49 7.25 3.06
C VAL A 365 19.38 5.74 3.31
N PRO A 366 20.42 5.09 3.87
CA PRO A 366 20.34 3.68 4.18
C PRO A 366 19.34 3.42 5.32
N SER A 367 18.37 2.53 5.08
CA SER A 367 17.38 2.07 6.08
C SER A 367 16.66 3.20 6.83
N PRO A 368 15.84 4.03 6.15
CA PRO A 368 15.18 5.19 6.76
C PRO A 368 14.03 4.83 7.72
N ARG A 369 13.63 3.56 7.77
CA ARG A 369 12.57 3.08 8.67
C ARG A 369 13.07 3.02 10.11
N PHE A 370 12.26 3.52 11.02
CA PHE A 370 12.46 3.37 12.45
C PHE A 370 12.41 1.88 12.81
N ARG A 371 13.45 1.41 13.52
CA ARG A 371 13.54 0.04 14.02
C ARG A 371 13.41 0.07 15.53
N THR A 372 12.49 -0.69 16.10
CA THR A 372 12.33 -0.70 17.55
C THR A 372 13.55 -1.32 18.20
N SER A 373 14.23 -2.28 17.54
CA SER A 373 15.45 -2.92 18.04
C SER A 373 16.55 -1.94 18.50
N LEU A 374 16.64 -0.74 17.92
CA LEU A 374 17.56 0.32 18.37
C LEU A 374 17.23 0.83 19.78
N ILE A 375 15.95 0.78 20.18
CA ILE A 375 15.50 1.12 21.53
C ILE A 375 16.01 0.09 22.53
N LYS A 376 16.19 -1.19 22.15
CA LYS A 376 16.64 -2.24 23.06
C LYS A 376 18.05 -1.97 23.59
N GLU A 377 18.98 -1.62 22.70
CA GLU A 377 20.34 -1.26 23.11
C GLU A 377 20.36 -0.03 24.02
N ASP A 378 19.51 0.96 23.74
CA ASP A 378 19.37 2.15 24.58
C ASP A 378 18.72 1.84 25.93
N TRP A 379 17.77 0.91 25.94
CA TRP A 379 17.13 0.39 27.14
C TRP A 379 18.12 -0.33 28.03
N ASP A 380 18.92 -1.25 27.48
CA ASP A 380 19.94 -1.99 28.23
C ASP A 380 21.00 -1.02 28.79
N ARG A 381 21.43 -0.03 27.99
CA ARG A 381 22.31 1.06 28.46
C ARG A 381 21.66 1.94 29.51
N PHE A 382 20.34 2.11 29.48
CA PHE A 382 19.62 2.89 30.47
C PHE A 382 19.50 2.11 31.78
N GLN A 383 19.16 0.82 31.73
CA GLN A 383 19.11 -0.07 32.89
C GLN A 383 20.48 -0.20 33.57
N ALA A 384 21.54 -0.50 32.80
CA ALA A 384 22.89 -0.61 33.33
C ALA A 384 23.33 0.68 34.05
N ALA A 385 22.92 1.84 33.52
CA ALA A 385 23.22 3.13 34.15
C ALA A 385 22.36 3.42 35.39
N MET A 386 21.10 2.95 35.44
CA MET A 386 20.25 3.02 36.63
C MET A 386 20.79 2.15 37.77
N ASN A 387 21.40 1.02 37.43
CA ASN A 387 22.00 0.08 38.38
C ASN A 387 23.43 0.48 38.80
N SER A 388 24.06 1.42 38.10
CA SER A 388 25.37 1.97 38.48
C SER A 388 25.22 3.23 39.32
N GLU A 389 25.97 3.36 40.43
CA GLU A 389 25.98 4.58 41.27
C GLU A 389 26.49 5.84 40.54
N LYS A 390 27.05 5.70 39.33
CA LYS A 390 27.49 6.82 38.48
C LYS A 390 26.28 7.48 37.82
N LYS A 391 25.74 8.49 38.52
CA LYS A 391 24.66 9.39 38.08
C LYS A 391 24.84 9.83 36.61
N LYS A 392 24.04 9.27 35.70
CA LYS A 392 23.73 9.92 34.40
C LYS A 392 23.15 11.32 34.66
N SER A 393 23.22 12.20 33.65
CA SER A 393 22.73 13.58 33.78
C SER A 393 21.24 13.58 34.20
N PRO A 394 20.85 14.33 35.25
CA PRO A 394 19.48 14.38 35.75
C PRO A 394 18.49 14.91 34.69
N HIS A 395 18.99 15.58 33.65
CA HIS A 395 18.20 16.12 32.56
C HIS A 395 17.62 15.03 31.64
N CYS A 396 18.43 14.04 31.24
CA CYS A 396 17.96 12.94 30.39
C CYS A 396 16.83 12.16 31.07
N ARG A 397 17.00 11.83 32.36
CA ARG A 397 15.98 11.12 33.14
C ARG A 397 14.67 11.92 33.27
N ARG A 398 14.75 13.22 33.58
CA ARG A 398 13.57 14.10 33.64
C ARG A 398 12.83 14.15 32.31
N GLN A 399 13.56 14.24 31.19
CA GLN A 399 12.95 14.29 29.86
C GLN A 399 12.17 13.00 29.53
N ILE A 400 12.73 11.84 29.88
CA ILE A 400 12.05 10.54 29.71
C ILE A 400 10.79 10.48 30.58
N GLU A 401 10.88 10.87 31.86
CA GLU A 401 9.73 10.90 32.77
C GLU A 401 8.63 11.86 32.28
N GLU A 402 8.99 13.03 31.74
CA GLU A 402 8.05 13.98 31.13
C GLU A 402 7.38 13.42 29.88
N ASN A 403 8.14 12.75 29.00
CA ASN A 403 7.59 12.08 27.82
C ASN A 403 6.57 11.02 28.23
N THR A 404 6.90 10.19 29.23
CA THR A 404 5.98 9.17 29.75
C THR A 404 4.71 9.79 30.30
N LYS A 405 4.81 10.86 31.11
CA LYS A 405 3.65 11.58 31.65
C LYS A 405 2.72 12.09 30.55
N LYS A 406 3.28 12.68 29.48
CA LYS A 406 2.50 13.13 28.31
C LYS A 406 1.71 11.99 27.68
N VAL A 407 2.37 10.85 27.42
CA VAL A 407 1.72 9.69 26.81
C VAL A 407 0.62 9.13 27.70
N LEU A 408 0.90 8.89 28.98
CA LEU A 408 -0.07 8.33 29.92
C LEU A 408 -1.29 9.26 30.07
N SER A 409 -1.07 10.58 30.19
CA SER A 409 -2.17 11.55 30.26
C SER A 409 -3.08 11.49 29.03
N MET A 410 -2.51 11.26 27.84
CA MET A 410 -3.28 11.13 26.60
C MET A 410 -4.06 9.81 26.56
N VAL A 411 -3.45 8.70 26.96
CA VAL A 411 -4.14 7.40 27.07
C VAL A 411 -5.30 7.49 28.07
N ASP A 412 -5.11 8.14 29.22
CA ASP A 412 -6.16 8.34 30.22
C ASP A 412 -7.32 9.20 29.69
N THR A 413 -7.05 10.23 28.87
CA THR A 413 -8.13 11.03 28.26
C THR A 413 -8.97 10.27 27.23
N TRP A 414 -8.44 9.20 26.65
CA TRP A 414 -9.14 8.42 25.62
C TRP A 414 -9.99 7.28 26.18
N ARG A 415 -9.93 7.00 27.49
CA ARG A 415 -10.68 5.90 28.12
C ARG A 415 -11.38 6.31 29.42
N LEU A 416 -12.71 6.26 29.41
CA LEU A 416 -13.58 6.61 30.54
C LEU A 416 -14.12 5.40 31.34
N ASP A 417 -13.87 4.15 30.92
CA ASP A 417 -14.50 2.95 31.51
C ASP A 417 -13.55 1.93 32.19
N LYS A 418 -14.18 1.07 33.03
CA LYS A 418 -13.60 0.16 34.05
C LYS A 418 -12.44 -0.72 33.54
N ARG A 419 -11.26 -0.55 34.16
CA ARG A 419 -10.04 -1.34 33.91
C ARG A 419 -10.19 -2.78 34.43
N VAL A 420 -10.02 -3.77 33.54
CA VAL A 420 -9.93 -5.20 33.92
C VAL A 420 -8.46 -5.66 34.06
N VAL A 421 -7.53 -5.08 33.30
CA VAL A 421 -6.10 -5.43 33.31
C VAL A 421 -5.27 -4.33 34.01
N PRO A 422 -4.41 -4.64 34.99
CA PRO A 422 -3.66 -3.62 35.75
C PRO A 422 -2.36 -3.17 35.04
N LEU A 423 -2.42 -2.76 33.78
CA LEU A 423 -1.22 -2.30 33.05
C LEU A 423 -0.82 -0.86 33.43
N PHE A 424 0.48 -0.58 33.46
CA PHE A 424 1.07 0.76 33.66
C PHE A 424 0.78 1.45 35.00
N GLN A 425 0.51 0.67 36.05
CA GLN A 425 0.36 1.19 37.41
C GLN A 425 1.66 1.85 37.93
N GLU A 426 1.56 2.57 39.06
CA GLU A 426 2.69 3.31 39.63
C GLU A 426 3.94 2.47 39.91
N GLU A 427 3.75 1.17 40.09
CA GLU A 427 4.79 0.20 40.42
C GLU A 427 5.56 -0.35 39.20
N ASP A 428 5.07 -0.14 37.96
CA ASP A 428 5.77 -0.61 36.75
C ASP A 428 6.73 0.45 36.19
N GLN A 429 7.79 0.72 36.95
CA GLN A 429 8.81 1.70 36.59
C GLN A 429 9.53 1.34 35.28
N GLN A 430 9.66 0.05 34.96
CA GLN A 430 10.35 -0.39 33.76
C GLN A 430 9.56 -0.05 32.50
N GLN A 431 8.28 -0.42 32.42
CA GLN A 431 7.46 -0.09 31.25
C GLN A 431 7.32 1.42 31.04
N ARG A 432 7.22 2.20 32.13
CA ARG A 432 7.16 3.66 32.08
C ARG A 432 8.39 4.29 31.44
N VAL A 433 9.59 3.80 31.77
CA VAL A 433 10.83 4.29 31.17
C VAL A 433 10.89 3.89 29.68
N LEU A 434 10.46 2.68 29.32
CA LEU A 434 10.44 2.23 27.93
C LEU A 434 9.53 3.10 27.05
N VAL A 435 8.35 3.47 27.55
CA VAL A 435 7.43 4.40 26.87
C VAL A 435 8.10 5.76 26.62
N GLY A 436 8.76 6.32 27.64
CA GLY A 436 9.42 7.62 27.51
C GLY A 436 10.61 7.58 26.55
N LEU A 437 11.36 6.47 26.52
CA LEU A 437 12.46 6.24 25.58
C LEU A 437 11.98 6.07 24.14
N MET A 438 10.88 5.37 23.92
CA MET A 438 10.28 5.23 22.59
C MET A 438 9.88 6.60 22.02
N VAL A 439 9.25 7.46 22.84
CA VAL A 439 8.94 8.84 22.44
C VAL A 439 10.22 9.60 22.10
N ASP A 440 11.24 9.50 22.92
CA ASP A 440 12.49 10.23 22.70
C ASP A 440 13.17 9.82 21.38
N LYS A 441 13.28 8.51 21.14
CA LYS A 441 13.95 7.94 19.97
C LYS A 441 13.17 8.15 18.68
N LEU A 442 11.84 7.98 18.73
CA LEU A 442 11.01 8.25 17.57
C LEU A 442 11.00 9.74 17.24
N ARG A 443 11.02 10.63 18.25
CA ARG A 443 11.17 12.08 18.05
C ARG A 443 12.50 12.42 17.39
N GLU A 444 13.60 11.84 17.84
CA GLU A 444 14.92 12.02 17.21
C GLU A 444 14.89 11.60 15.74
N HIS A 445 14.34 10.40 15.47
CA HIS A 445 14.22 9.82 14.13
C HIS A 445 13.40 10.69 13.18
N LEU A 446 12.20 11.12 13.60
CA LEU A 446 11.35 11.96 12.77
C LEU A 446 11.93 13.36 12.56
N ASN A 447 12.62 13.95 13.54
CA ASN A 447 13.29 15.24 13.34
C ASN A 447 14.43 15.15 12.31
N ARG A 448 15.14 14.02 12.26
CA ARG A 448 16.22 13.78 11.30
C ARG A 448 15.71 13.75 9.86
N HIS A 449 14.57 13.12 9.62
CA HIS A 449 14.06 12.89 8.27
C HIS A 449 12.96 13.87 7.83
N LEU A 450 12.21 14.46 8.77
CA LEU A 450 11.08 15.37 8.52
C LEU A 450 11.30 16.75 9.14
N SER A 451 12.51 17.29 9.08
CA SER A 451 12.86 18.59 9.68
C SER A 451 11.92 19.74 9.28
N ARG A 452 11.35 19.67 8.06
CA ARG A 452 10.39 20.66 7.51
C ARG A 452 9.00 20.62 8.16
N LEU A 453 8.63 19.53 8.82
CA LEU A 453 7.29 19.33 9.40
C LEU A 453 7.05 20.20 10.66
N GLY A 454 8.13 20.67 11.28
CA GLY A 454 8.11 21.51 12.48
C GLY A 454 8.07 20.71 13.78
N LYS A 455 8.86 21.15 14.77
CA LYS A 455 9.07 20.43 16.04
C LYS A 455 7.77 20.14 16.81
N LYS A 456 6.82 21.08 16.82
CA LYS A 456 5.53 20.90 17.51
C LYS A 456 4.67 19.79 16.89
N LYS A 457 4.61 19.72 15.56
CA LYS A 457 3.85 18.69 14.85
C LYS A 457 4.51 17.32 15.03
N ILE A 458 5.84 17.27 15.02
CA ILE A 458 6.58 16.04 15.33
C ILE A 458 6.31 15.58 16.77
N ASP A 459 6.38 16.48 17.77
CA ASP A 459 6.10 16.10 19.17
C ASP A 459 4.71 15.49 19.33
N LEU A 460 3.70 16.09 18.68
CA LEU A 460 2.32 15.57 18.69
C LEU A 460 2.22 14.19 18.01
N LEU A 461 2.81 14.01 16.83
CA LEU A 461 2.79 12.74 16.11
C LEU A 461 3.42 11.61 16.94
N VAL A 462 4.54 11.88 17.60
CA VAL A 462 5.28 10.89 18.38
C VAL A 462 4.53 10.50 19.66
N VAL A 463 3.97 11.48 20.38
CA VAL A 463 3.17 11.22 21.57
C VAL A 463 1.89 10.45 21.20
N ASN A 464 1.21 10.84 20.11
CA ASN A 464 0.05 10.12 19.59
C ASN A 464 0.40 8.68 19.21
N TYR A 465 1.51 8.46 18.52
CA TYR A 465 1.97 7.13 18.12
C TYR A 465 2.19 6.24 19.34
N ALA A 466 2.94 6.73 20.34
CA ALA A 466 3.20 6.00 21.58
C ALA A 466 1.91 5.72 22.37
N ALA A 467 1.00 6.70 22.47
CA ALA A 467 -0.28 6.52 23.14
C ALA A 467 -1.16 5.47 22.44
N LYS A 468 -1.24 5.50 21.09
CA LYS A 468 -1.98 4.50 20.31
C LYS A 468 -1.37 3.11 20.41
N LEU A 469 -0.05 2.99 20.47
CA LEU A 469 0.60 1.72 20.70
C LEU A 469 0.19 1.13 22.05
N LEU A 470 0.22 1.93 23.12
CA LEU A 470 -0.22 1.48 24.45
C LEU A 470 -1.69 1.09 24.48
N GLU A 471 -2.54 1.86 23.80
CA GLU A 471 -3.96 1.56 23.67
C GLU A 471 -4.20 0.22 22.96
N LEU A 472 -3.47 -0.07 21.87
CA LEU A 472 -3.57 -1.32 21.12
C LEU A 472 -3.06 -2.51 21.92
N VAL A 473 -1.91 -2.37 22.59
CA VAL A 473 -1.37 -3.40 23.50
C VAL A 473 -2.39 -3.74 24.56
N TRP A 474 -2.98 -2.73 25.19
CA TRP A 474 -4.03 -2.94 26.18
C TRP A 474 -5.23 -3.65 25.56
N HIS A 475 -5.73 -3.17 24.42
CA HIS A 475 -6.91 -3.75 23.78
C HIS A 475 -6.74 -5.25 23.48
N VAL A 476 -5.58 -5.65 22.94
CA VAL A 476 -5.25 -7.06 22.72
C VAL A 476 -5.26 -7.83 24.04
N LEU A 477 -4.61 -7.30 25.08
CA LEU A 477 -4.52 -7.95 26.39
C LEU A 477 -5.89 -8.10 27.05
N GLU A 478 -6.73 -7.08 27.03
CA GLU A 478 -8.06 -7.08 27.61
C GLU A 478 -8.97 -8.13 26.96
N LEU A 479 -8.96 -8.21 25.63
CA LEU A 479 -9.74 -9.19 24.90
C LEU A 479 -9.22 -10.62 25.12
N MET A 480 -7.90 -10.82 25.14
CA MET A 480 -7.31 -12.11 25.49
C MET A 480 -7.64 -12.51 26.94
N TRP A 481 -7.60 -11.56 27.88
CA TRP A 481 -7.88 -11.78 29.30
C TRP A 481 -9.33 -12.22 29.52
N GLN A 482 -10.28 -11.54 28.85
CA GLN A 482 -11.69 -11.89 28.87
C GLN A 482 -11.94 -13.28 28.24
N LYS A 483 -11.36 -13.55 27.07
CA LYS A 483 -11.54 -14.82 26.36
C LYS A 483 -11.00 -16.02 27.13
N LEU A 484 -9.80 -15.88 27.70
CA LEU A 484 -9.15 -16.92 28.49
C LEU A 484 -9.73 -17.05 29.90
N LYS A 485 -10.70 -16.19 30.28
CA LYS A 485 -11.31 -16.13 31.62
C LYS A 485 -10.25 -16.06 32.72
N LEU A 486 -9.18 -15.31 32.49
CA LEU A 486 -8.12 -15.16 33.47
C LEU A 486 -8.68 -14.40 34.68
N GLY A 487 -8.62 -15.00 35.86
CA GLY A 487 -9.05 -14.34 37.10
C GLY A 487 -8.15 -13.15 37.46
N PRO A 488 -8.52 -12.34 38.47
CA PRO A 488 -7.75 -11.16 38.88
C PRO A 488 -6.32 -11.44 39.41
N TRP A 489 -5.96 -12.72 39.62
CA TRP A 489 -4.78 -13.15 40.38
C TRP A 489 -3.68 -13.81 39.52
N VAL A 490 -3.73 -13.69 38.19
CA VAL A 490 -2.69 -14.28 37.32
C VAL A 490 -1.52 -13.30 37.15
N LEU A 491 -0.71 -13.18 38.20
CA LEU A 491 0.52 -12.35 38.23
C LEU A 491 1.67 -12.95 37.38
N CYS A 492 1.59 -14.21 36.96
CA CYS A 492 2.67 -14.88 36.23
C CYS A 492 2.72 -14.56 34.73
N MET A 493 1.66 -13.97 34.15
CA MET A 493 1.65 -13.53 32.75
C MET A 493 2.28 -12.14 32.52
N TYR A 494 2.56 -11.38 33.59
CA TYR A 494 3.09 -10.01 33.52
C TYR A 494 4.43 -9.91 32.80
N VAL A 495 5.32 -10.88 33.00
CA VAL A 495 6.67 -10.85 32.41
C VAL A 495 6.63 -11.13 30.91
N HIS A 496 5.68 -11.96 30.45
CA HIS A 496 5.54 -12.35 29.04
C HIS A 496 4.66 -11.42 28.20
N LEU A 497 3.89 -10.51 28.82
CA LEU A 497 2.92 -9.63 28.14
C LEU A 497 3.21 -8.13 28.36
N SER A 498 4.46 -7.79 28.62
CA SER A 498 4.89 -6.40 28.77
C SER A 498 4.94 -5.68 27.42
N VAL A 499 4.89 -4.34 27.43
CA VAL A 499 5.15 -3.53 26.21
C VAL A 499 6.47 -3.90 25.54
N PHE A 500 7.44 -4.38 26.32
CA PHE A 500 8.70 -4.90 25.82
C PHE A 500 8.48 -6.09 24.87
N TYR A 501 7.70 -7.08 25.26
CA TYR A 501 7.35 -8.22 24.39
C TYR A 501 6.72 -7.75 23.06
N PHE A 502 5.79 -6.80 23.13
CA PHE A 502 5.10 -6.30 21.92
C PHE A 502 5.96 -5.42 21.03
N LEU A 503 7.00 -4.79 21.57
CA LEU A 503 7.94 -3.97 20.82
C LEU A 503 9.08 -4.77 20.21
N PHE A 504 9.52 -5.85 20.85
CA PHE A 504 10.76 -6.55 20.50
C PHE A 504 10.56 -8.02 20.09
N GLY A 505 9.34 -8.57 20.20
CA GLY A 505 9.02 -9.95 19.84
C GLY A 505 9.48 -10.99 20.86
N ARG A 506 9.26 -12.27 20.55
CA ARG A 506 9.86 -13.42 21.26
C ARG A 506 11.34 -13.50 20.92
N GLU A 507 12.20 -13.35 21.93
CA GLU A 507 13.57 -13.89 21.85
C GLU A 507 13.63 -15.32 22.36
#